data_AF-A0A455UHZ7-F1
#
_entry.id   AF-A0A455UHZ7-F1
#
_cell.length_a   1.000
_cell.length_b   1.000
_cell.length_c   1.000
_cell.angle_alpha   90.00
_cell.angle_beta   90.00
_cell.angle_gamma   90.00
#
_symmetry.space_group_name_H-M   'P 1'
#
loop_
_entity.id
_entity.type
_entity.pdbx_description
1 polymer ?
#
loop_
_entity_poly.entity_id
_entity_poly.type
_entity_poly.pdbx_seq_one_letter_code
_entity_poly.pdbx_strand_id
1 'polypeptide(L)' 'MPGERLWDIGTGSGSVAIEWLLAHPDNQAVGFEQNAERAARARSNAENLGVDWLEVKRAARRTH' A
#
# COMPACT_ATOMS: atom_id res chain seq x y z
N MET A 1 -5.85 -15.73 7.75
CA MET A 1 -7.21 -16.03 7.24
C MET A 1 -7.48 -15.10 6.06
N PRO A 2 -8.35 -15.48 5.10
CA PRO A 2 -8.83 -14.54 4.09
C PRO A 2 -9.50 -13.32 4.72
N GLY A 3 -9.39 -12.15 4.09
CA GLY A 3 -10.09 -10.94 4.55
C GLY A 3 -9.33 -10.12 5.59
N GLU A 4 -8.06 -10.44 5.83
CA GLU A 4 -7.24 -9.73 6.81
C GLU A 4 -6.66 -8.42 6.26
N ARG A 5 -6.39 -7.49 7.19
CA ARG A 5 -5.89 -6.16 6.88
C ARG A 5 -4.41 -6.00 7.22
N LEU A 6 -3.62 -5.60 6.23
CA LEU A 6 -2.23 -5.18 6.40
C LEU A 6 -2.12 -3.66 6.53
N TRP A 7 -1.23 -3.21 7.43
CA TRP A 7 -0.76 -1.83 7.49
C TRP A 7 0.73 -1.82 7.12
N ASP A 8 1.06 -1.22 5.98
CA ASP A 8 2.42 -1.18 5.45
C ASP A 8 3.04 0.21 5.70
N ILE A 9 3.95 0.29 6.67
CA ILE A 9 4.56 1.56 7.11
C ILE A 9 5.87 1.78 6.36
N GLY A 10 5.96 2.87 5.60
CA GLY A 10 7.07 3.10 4.68
C GLY A 10 6.89 2.30 3.39
N THR A 11 5.68 2.37 2.81
CA THR A 11 5.24 1.52 1.70
C THR A 11 6.17 1.55 0.49
N GLY A 12 6.96 2.62 0.27
CA GLY A 12 7.95 2.67 -0.80
C GLY A 12 7.33 2.45 -2.18
N SER A 13 7.67 1.32 -2.83
CA SER A 13 7.09 0.90 -4.12
C SER A 13 5.78 0.13 -4.02
N GLY A 14 5.31 -0.20 -2.80
CA GLY A 14 4.08 -0.95 -2.54
C GLY A 14 4.22 -2.47 -2.61
N SER A 15 5.43 -3.03 -2.72
CA SER A 15 5.63 -4.46 -3.00
C SER A 15 4.96 -5.38 -1.96
N VAL A 16 5.18 -5.15 -0.67
CA VAL A 16 4.60 -5.99 0.40
C VAL A 16 3.07 -5.87 0.41
N ALA A 17 2.54 -4.65 0.30
CA ALA A 17 1.11 -4.43 0.25
C ALA A 17 0.46 -5.07 -1.00
N ILE A 18 1.12 -5.00 -2.16
CA ILE A 18 0.64 -5.60 -3.40
C ILE A 18 0.64 -7.14 -3.30
N GLU A 19 1.72 -7.75 -2.82
CA GLU A 19 1.80 -9.19 -2.62
C GLU A 19 0.72 -9.68 -1.63
N TRP A 20 0.44 -8.90 -0.58
CA TRP A 20 -0.65 -9.19 0.36
C TRP A 20 -2.02 -9.21 -0.31
N LEU A 21 -2.30 -8.24 -1.19
CA LEU A 21 -3.57 -8.16 -1.93
C LEU A 21 -3.70 -9.26 -2.99
N LEU A 22 -2.59 -9.64 -3.65
CA LEU A 22 -2.58 -10.73 -4.62
C LEU A 22 -2.78 -12.11 -3.98
N ALA A 23 -2.48 -12.25 -2.68
CA ALA A 23 -2.62 -13.52 -1.99
C ALA A 23 -4.09 -13.96 -1.81
N HIS A 24 -5.02 -13.01 -1.71
CA HIS A 24 -6.46 -13.30 -1.64
C HIS A 24 -7.30 -12.06 -1.99
N PRO A 25 -8.37 -12.17 -2.81
CA PRO A 25 -9.19 -11.03 -3.22
C PRO A 25 -9.85 -10.28 -2.05
N ASP A 26 -10.18 -10.97 -0.95
CA ASP A 26 -10.77 -10.34 0.23
C ASP A 26 -9.75 -9.55 1.08
N ASN A 27 -8.44 -9.72 0.86
CA ASN A 27 -7.43 -9.04 1.67
C ASN A 27 -7.48 -7.52 1.45
N GLN A 28 -7.14 -6.79 2.50
CA GLN A 28 -7.07 -5.32 2.49
C GLN A 28 -5.66 -4.86 2.86
N ALA A 29 -5.22 -3.75 2.28
CA ALA A 29 -3.95 -3.15 2.62
C ALA A 29 -4.05 -1.62 2.65
N VAL A 30 -3.44 -1.02 3.68
CA VAL A 30 -3.24 0.43 3.78
C VAL A 30 -1.75 0.72 3.88
N GLY A 31 -1.20 1.34 2.85
CA GLY A 31 0.18 1.79 2.78
C GLY A 31 0.34 3.23 3.26
N PHE A 32 1.33 3.48 4.11
CA PHE A 32 1.69 4.81 4.60
C PHE A 32 3.06 5.20 4.06
N GLU A 33 3.14 6.29 3.31
CA GLU A 33 4.39 6.77 2.72
C GLU A 33 4.49 8.29 2.83
N GLN A 34 5.62 8.80 3.30
CA GLN A 34 5.83 10.24 3.48
C GLN A 34 6.20 10.92 2.16
N ASN A 35 7.01 10.24 1.34
CA ASN A 35 7.47 10.78 0.07
C ASN A 35 6.36 10.69 -0.99
N ALA A 36 5.99 11.84 -1.53
CA ALA A 36 4.94 12.00 -2.54
C ALA A 36 5.14 11.13 -3.79
N GLU A 37 6.36 11.09 -4.32
CA GLU A 37 6.71 10.37 -5.54
C GLU A 37 6.67 8.86 -5.32
N ARG A 38 7.19 8.39 -4.18
CA ARG A 38 7.10 6.98 -3.79
C ARG A 38 5.66 6.55 -3.60
N ALA A 39 4.84 7.37 -2.94
CA ALA A 39 3.42 7.10 -2.79
C ALA A 39 2.69 7.03 -4.14
N ALA A 40 3.03 7.91 -5.09
CA ALA A 40 2.48 7.86 -6.45
C ALA A 40 2.93 6.60 -7.20
N ARG A 41 4.20 6.21 -7.05
CA ARG A 41 4.74 4.96 -7.61
C ARG A 41 4.04 3.73 -7.06
N ALA A 42 3.79 3.66 -5.76
CA ALA A 42 3.06 2.56 -5.14
C ALA A 42 1.63 2.41 -5.72
N ARG A 43 0.91 3.52 -5.91
CA ARG A 43 -0.42 3.50 -6.56
C ARG A 43 -0.35 2.99 -8.00
N SER A 44 0.58 3.54 -8.80
CA SER A 44 0.74 3.12 -10.20
C SER A 44 1.14 1.63 -10.31
N ASN A 45 2.00 1.13 -9.43
CA ASN A 45 2.34 -0.29 -9.39
C ASN A 45 1.11 -1.16 -9.05
N ALA A 46 0.31 -0.75 -8.08
CA ALA A 46 -0.90 -1.46 -7.69
C ALA A 46 -1.93 -1.51 -8.84
N GLU A 47 -2.17 -0.39 -9.52
CA GLU A 47 -3.01 -0.32 -10.72
C GLU A 47 -2.48 -1.27 -11.83
N ASN A 48 -1.18 -1.18 -12.14
CA ASN A 48 -0.57 -2.01 -13.18
C ASN A 48 -0.59 -3.52 -12.86
N LEU A 49 -0.62 -3.88 -11.58
CA LEU A 49 -0.64 -5.27 -11.12
C LEU A 49 -2.05 -5.76 -10.75
N GLY A 50 -3.08 -4.95 -11.01
CA GLY A 50 -4.48 -5.36 -10.86
C GLY A 50 -4.98 -5.41 -9.41
N VAL A 51 -4.33 -4.67 -8.49
CA VAL A 51 -4.74 -4.52 -7.09
C VAL A 51 -5.00 -3.05 -6.74
N ASP A 52 -5.78 -2.38 -7.58
CA ASP A 52 -6.11 -0.94 -7.47
C ASP A 52 -6.87 -0.55 -6.19
N TRP A 53 -7.32 -1.54 -5.40
CA TRP A 53 -7.87 -1.35 -4.06
C TRP A 53 -6.82 -1.16 -2.95
N LEU A 54 -5.53 -1.06 -3.28
CA LEU A 54 -4.49 -0.61 -2.35
C LEU A 54 -4.73 0.85 -1.92
N GLU A 55 -5.02 1.07 -0.63
CA GLU A 55 -5.14 2.42 -0.08
C GLU A 55 -3.75 2.97 0.27
N VAL A 56 -3.29 4.04 -0.40
CA VAL A 56 -2.03 4.71 -0.06
C VAL A 56 -2.30 6.07 0.59
N LYS A 57 -1.85 6.26 1.84
CA LYS A 57 -1.94 7.51 2.60
C LYS A 57 -0.59 8.21 2.68
N ARG A 58 -0.60 9.54 2.58
CA ARG A 58 0.57 10.33 2.95
C ARG A 58 0.73 10.34 4.45
N ALA A 59 1.89 9.88 4.93
CA ALA A 59 2.22 10.00 6.35
C ALA A 59 2.74 11.42 6.64
N ALA A 60 2.23 12.02 7.72
CA ALA A 60 2.77 13.27 8.24
C ALA A 60 3.98 12.98 9.13
N ARG A 61 5.05 13.77 9.00
CA ARG A 61 6.17 13.72 9.94
C ARG A 61 5.72 14.33 11.27
N ARG A 62 5.74 13.57 12.36
CA ARG A 62 5.66 14.16 13.71
C ARG A 62 7.02 14.80 13.99
N THR A 63 7.05 16.12 14.07
CA THR A 63 8.17 16.85 14.66
C THR A 63 8.05 16.73 16.18
N HIS A 64 9.05 16.10 16.80
CA HIS A 64 9.29 16.15 18.25
C HIS A 64 10.07 17.41 18.60
#